data_AF-A0AA96XKP2-F1
#
_entry.id   AF-A0AA96XKP2-F1
#
_cell.length_a   1.000
_cell.length_b   1.000
_cell.length_c   1.000
_cell.angle_alpha   90.00
_cell.angle_beta   90.00
_cell.angle_gamma   90.00
#
_symmetry.space_group_name_H-M   'P 1'
#
loop_
_entity.id
_entity.type
_entity.pdbx_description
1 polymer ?
#
loop_
_entity_poly.entity_id
_entity_poly.type
_entity_poly.pdbx_seq_one_letter_code
_entity_poly.pdbx_strand_id
1 'polypeptide(L)'
;MAYGIAWLATLGAPLVGALYLLGWAWDVEMLRPGVAGIPMTPVTGIAMIFGGAALGLRLRSRPFRHQESTATACALVMVVIGAVSLLRDITGWDVGMEHLMLRLLDGHASSVLPRPSPLSATCMTLLGMALALPERSHSVRLRDTLVVLSLVTSTLGLNGLLMGPLLTVGTLPFLAERSMGLPTALTLMLLAVGTLCARPGLGLMSRITRDSLGGFLARRLVPVTLLGPSVLGMVLMLLHEVRAINLEAKLPIFATFVSAGGAALVLLSARALDHIEAHREQATAALEASEARYRGLLETTPRRC
;
A
#
# COMPACT_ATOMS: atom_id res chain seq x y z
N MET A 1 -5.69 -12.10 12.94
CA MET A 1 -6.12 -11.17 11.87
C MET A 1 -5.01 -10.88 10.86
N ALA A 2 -3.82 -10.41 11.25
CA ALA A 2 -2.74 -10.05 10.31
C ALA A 2 -2.37 -11.16 9.30
N TYR A 3 -2.20 -12.41 9.76
CA TYR A 3 -1.93 -13.54 8.86
C TYR A 3 -3.06 -13.81 7.86
N GLY A 4 -4.32 -13.53 8.21
CA GLY A 4 -5.45 -13.69 7.29
C GLY A 4 -5.38 -12.70 6.12
N ILE A 5 -5.00 -11.45 6.39
CA ILE A 5 -4.80 -10.42 5.35
C ILE A 5 -3.62 -10.79 4.45
N ALA A 6 -2.53 -11.30 5.02
CA ALA A 6 -1.40 -11.77 4.25
C ALA A 6 -1.79 -12.93 3.32
N TRP A 7 -2.55 -13.92 3.82
CA TRP A 7 -3.07 -15.01 2.99
C TRP A 7 -4.01 -14.52 1.88
N LEU A 8 -4.92 -13.59 2.20
CA LEU A 8 -5.79 -12.96 1.20
C LEU A 8 -4.98 -12.27 0.11
N ALA A 9 -3.89 -11.58 0.44
CA ALA A 9 -3.01 -10.96 -0.55
C ALA A 9 -2.28 -11.98 -1.42
N THR A 10 -1.82 -13.09 -0.83
CA THR A 10 -1.10 -14.15 -1.57
C THR A 10 -1.97 -14.87 -2.59
N LEU A 11 -3.27 -15.02 -2.31
CA LEU A 11 -4.21 -15.68 -3.23
C LEU A 11 -4.91 -14.68 -4.14
N GLY A 12 -5.28 -13.51 -3.61
CA GLY A 12 -6.01 -12.48 -4.33
C GLY A 12 -5.21 -11.83 -5.45
N ALA A 13 -3.95 -11.46 -5.22
CA ALA A 13 -3.15 -10.80 -6.26
C ALA A 13 -2.89 -11.70 -7.48
N PRO A 14 -2.49 -12.98 -7.33
CA PRO A 14 -2.38 -13.89 -8.47
C PRO A 14 -3.71 -14.20 -9.14
N LEU A 15 -4.80 -14.35 -8.37
CA LEU A 15 -6.12 -14.64 -8.94
C LEU A 15 -6.60 -13.50 -9.83
N VAL A 16 -6.47 -12.25 -9.38
CA VAL A 16 -6.80 -11.08 -10.20
C VAL A 16 -5.87 -10.99 -11.41
N GLY A 17 -4.55 -11.19 -11.23
CA GLY A 17 -3.60 -11.19 -12.34
C GLY A 17 -3.93 -12.26 -13.40
N ALA A 18 -4.28 -13.48 -12.97
CA ALA A 18 -4.66 -14.58 -13.85
C ALA A 18 -5.99 -14.30 -14.55
N LEU A 19 -7.00 -13.78 -13.85
CA LEU A 19 -8.29 -13.43 -14.43
C LEU A 19 -8.13 -12.42 -15.58
N TYR A 20 -7.30 -11.38 -15.38
CA TYR A 20 -7.03 -10.40 -16.44
C TYR A 20 -6.22 -11.00 -17.58
N LEU A 21 -5.22 -11.84 -17.32
CA LEU A 21 -4.48 -12.55 -18.38
C LEU A 21 -5.39 -13.43 -19.23
N LEU A 22 -6.30 -14.16 -18.59
CA LEU A 22 -7.31 -14.96 -19.28
C LEU A 22 -8.30 -14.09 -20.06
N GLY A 23 -8.72 -12.95 -19.50
CA GLY A 23 -9.55 -11.97 -20.21
C GLY A 23 -8.87 -11.39 -21.45
N TRP A 24 -7.55 -11.20 -21.40
CA TRP A 24 -6.76 -10.80 -22.55
C TRP A 24 -6.58 -11.93 -23.58
N ALA A 25 -6.37 -13.17 -23.12
CA ALA A 25 -6.18 -14.35 -23.99
C ALA A 25 -7.45 -14.77 -24.74
N TRP A 26 -8.63 -14.64 -24.12
CA TRP A 26 -9.92 -15.01 -24.72
C TRP A 26 -10.65 -13.85 -25.41
N ASP A 27 -9.99 -12.70 -25.60
CA ASP A 27 -10.58 -11.51 -26.23
C ASP A 27 -11.91 -11.05 -25.59
N VAL A 28 -12.08 -11.30 -24.28
CA VAL A 28 -13.35 -10.99 -23.60
C VAL A 28 -13.41 -9.49 -23.34
N GLU A 29 -14.13 -8.77 -24.22
CA GLU A 29 -14.34 -7.32 -24.11
C GLU A 29 -14.85 -6.91 -22.74
N MET A 30 -15.64 -7.73 -22.04
CA MET A 30 -16.21 -7.39 -20.72
C MET A 30 -15.18 -7.32 -19.57
N LEU A 31 -13.98 -7.87 -19.75
CA LEU A 31 -12.87 -7.77 -18.78
C LEU A 31 -11.85 -6.66 -19.13
N ARG A 32 -11.99 -6.01 -20.29
CA ARG A 32 -11.05 -4.98 -20.79
C ARG A 32 -11.37 -3.56 -20.31
N PRO A 33 -12.60 -3.03 -20.34
CA PRO A 33 -12.91 -1.83 -19.61
C PRO A 33 -12.98 -2.25 -18.15
N GLY A 34 -11.93 -1.97 -17.38
CA GLY A 34 -12.03 -2.01 -15.92
C GLY A 34 -13.19 -1.13 -15.45
N VAL A 35 -13.55 -1.21 -14.18
CA VAL A 35 -14.65 -0.43 -13.54
C VAL A 35 -14.55 1.10 -13.77
N ALA A 36 -13.40 1.60 -14.25
CA ALA A 36 -13.16 2.99 -14.65
C ALA A 36 -12.52 3.15 -16.06
N GLY A 37 -12.72 2.18 -16.97
CA GLY A 37 -12.29 2.26 -18.37
C GLY A 37 -10.82 1.92 -18.67
N ILE A 38 -9.96 1.75 -17.66
CA ILE A 38 -8.54 1.42 -17.84
C ILE A 38 -8.27 -0.05 -17.45
N PRO A 39 -7.95 -0.94 -18.42
CA PRO A 39 -7.59 -2.33 -18.14
C PRO A 39 -6.28 -2.46 -17.36
N MET A 40 -6.19 -3.54 -16.58
CA MET A 40 -4.89 -4.05 -16.13
C MET A 40 -4.14 -4.64 -17.34
N THR A 41 -2.87 -4.27 -17.51
CA THR A 41 -2.08 -4.78 -18.65
C THR A 41 -1.61 -6.22 -18.40
N PRO A 42 -1.39 -7.04 -19.44
CA PRO A 42 -0.93 -8.42 -19.26
C PRO A 42 0.38 -8.53 -18.48
N VAL A 43 1.33 -7.64 -18.77
CA VAL A 43 2.63 -7.52 -18.08
C VAL A 43 2.42 -7.27 -16.57
N THR A 44 1.46 -6.41 -16.23
CA THR A 44 1.06 -6.14 -14.83
C THR A 44 0.49 -7.41 -14.18
N GLY A 45 -0.32 -8.18 -14.91
CA GLY A 45 -0.92 -9.43 -14.45
C GLY A 45 0.12 -10.47 -14.06
N ILE A 46 1.13 -10.65 -14.91
CA ILE A 46 2.28 -11.52 -14.64
C ILE A 46 3.04 -11.05 -13.39
N ALA A 47 3.31 -9.74 -13.28
CA ALA A 47 3.97 -9.18 -12.11
C ALA A 47 3.18 -9.46 -10.80
N MET A 48 1.84 -9.39 -10.83
CA MET A 48 1.01 -9.71 -9.66
C MET A 48 1.06 -11.19 -9.28
N ILE A 49 1.11 -12.10 -10.26
CA ILE A 49 1.25 -13.53 -10.01
C ILE A 49 2.59 -13.82 -9.32
N PHE A 50 3.69 -13.30 -9.86
CA PHE A 50 5.01 -13.49 -9.27
C PHE A 50 5.16 -12.80 -7.90
N GLY A 51 4.59 -11.60 -7.73
CA GLY A 51 4.58 -10.90 -6.45
C GLY A 51 3.79 -11.65 -5.37
N GLY A 52 2.60 -12.17 -5.70
CA GLY A 52 1.79 -12.98 -4.80
C GLY A 52 2.44 -14.33 -4.47
N ALA A 53 3.05 -14.99 -5.45
CA ALA A 53 3.82 -16.22 -5.24
C ALA A 53 5.04 -16.00 -4.33
N ALA A 54 5.80 -14.91 -4.55
CA ALA A 54 6.92 -14.54 -3.70
C ALA A 54 6.47 -14.30 -2.25
N LEU A 55 5.36 -13.59 -2.05
CA LEU A 55 4.78 -13.38 -0.73
C LEU A 55 4.33 -14.69 -0.08
N GLY A 56 3.67 -15.58 -0.81
CA GLY A 56 3.18 -16.87 -0.31
C GLY A 56 4.30 -17.80 0.11
N LEU A 57 5.38 -17.85 -0.68
CA LEU A 57 6.60 -18.59 -0.35
C LEU A 57 7.27 -18.04 0.92
N ARG A 58 7.17 -16.73 1.18
CA ARG A 58 7.70 -16.10 2.42
C ARG A 58 6.80 -16.21 3.64
N LEU A 59 5.54 -16.60 3.47
CA LEU A 59 4.58 -16.73 4.57
C LEU A 59 4.66 -18.08 5.29
N ARG A 60 5.29 -19.10 4.69
CA ARG A 60 5.45 -20.43 5.29
C ARG A 60 6.51 -20.41 6.40
N SER A 61 6.12 -20.87 7.60
CA SER A 61 6.92 -20.81 8.83
C SER A 61 8.15 -21.74 8.88
N ARG A 62 8.25 -22.73 7.98
CA ARG A 62 9.39 -23.67 7.88
C ARG A 62 9.92 -23.71 6.44
N PRO A 63 10.74 -22.73 6.03
CA PRO A 63 11.23 -22.67 4.66
C PRO A 63 12.32 -23.72 4.41
N PHE A 64 12.22 -24.42 3.29
CA PHE A 64 13.36 -25.19 2.75
C PHE A 64 14.42 -24.23 2.18
N ARG A 65 15.71 -24.63 2.12
CA ARG A 65 16.78 -23.80 1.53
C ARG A 65 16.45 -23.28 0.12
N HIS A 66 15.80 -24.10 -0.69
CA HIS A 66 15.40 -23.71 -2.05
C HIS A 66 14.21 -22.77 -2.09
N GLN A 67 13.38 -22.73 -1.04
CA GLN A 67 12.17 -21.93 -0.99
C GLN A 67 12.46 -20.42 -0.88
N GLU A 68 13.49 -20.04 -0.14
CA GLU A 68 13.93 -18.64 -0.07
C GLU A 68 14.50 -18.18 -1.42
N SER A 69 15.23 -19.07 -2.09
CA SER A 69 15.77 -18.81 -3.42
C SER A 69 14.65 -18.64 -4.45
N THR A 70 13.63 -19.50 -4.43
CA THR A 70 12.49 -19.38 -5.36
C THR A 70 11.64 -18.15 -5.06
N ALA A 71 11.43 -17.80 -3.78
CA ALA A 71 10.73 -16.57 -3.41
C ALA A 71 11.47 -15.33 -3.93
N THR A 72 12.80 -15.32 -3.79
CA THR A 72 13.65 -14.23 -4.25
C THR A 72 13.66 -14.17 -5.79
N ALA A 73 13.72 -15.31 -6.47
CA ALA A 73 13.62 -15.36 -7.93
C ALA A 73 12.28 -14.79 -8.43
N CYS A 74 11.16 -15.20 -7.84
CA CYS A 74 9.84 -14.64 -8.18
C CYS A 74 9.78 -13.12 -7.92
N ALA A 75 10.32 -12.65 -6.80
CA ALA A 75 10.38 -11.23 -6.49
C ALA A 75 11.25 -10.45 -7.50
N LEU A 76 12.38 -11.01 -7.92
CA LEU A 76 13.26 -10.42 -8.94
C LEU A 76 12.58 -10.33 -10.29
N VAL A 77 11.78 -11.31 -10.69
CA VAL A 77 10.97 -11.23 -11.92
C VAL A 77 10.02 -10.02 -11.86
N MET A 78 9.34 -9.81 -10.73
CA MET A 78 8.49 -8.63 -10.52
C MET A 78 9.28 -7.31 -10.63
N VAL A 79 10.50 -7.27 -10.07
CA VAL A 79 11.40 -6.10 -10.20
C VAL A 79 11.78 -5.86 -11.65
N VAL A 80 12.21 -6.90 -12.37
CA VAL A 80 12.65 -6.78 -13.77
C VAL A 80 11.50 -6.26 -14.63
N ILE A 81 10.29 -6.78 -14.44
CA ILE A 81 9.09 -6.32 -15.17
C ILE A 81 8.86 -4.82 -14.95
N GLY A 82 8.87 -4.37 -13.69
CA GLY A 82 8.69 -2.96 -13.37
C GLY A 82 9.84 -2.08 -13.90
N ALA A 83 11.09 -2.54 -13.75
CA ALA A 83 12.28 -1.77 -14.12
C ALA A 83 12.38 -1.60 -15.64
N VAL A 84 12.10 -2.65 -16.40
CA VAL A 84 12.05 -2.58 -17.87
C VAL A 84 10.93 -1.66 -18.33
N SER A 85 9.78 -1.69 -17.67
CA SER A 85 8.67 -0.77 -17.97
C SER A 85 9.07 0.70 -17.75
N LEU A 86 9.76 1.00 -16.64
CA LEU A 86 10.27 2.36 -16.37
C LEU A 86 11.35 2.79 -17.36
N LEU A 87 12.30 1.89 -17.65
CA LEU A 87 13.38 2.19 -18.58
C LEU A 87 12.82 2.54 -19.95
N ARG A 88 11.80 1.80 -20.41
CA ARG A 88 11.11 2.07 -21.67
C ARG A 88 10.39 3.42 -21.65
N ASP A 89 9.72 3.77 -20.56
CA ASP A 89 9.06 5.07 -20.43
C ASP A 89 10.04 6.25 -20.44
N ILE A 90 11.27 6.07 -19.91
CA ILE A 90 12.30 7.13 -19.88
C ILE A 90 13.08 7.22 -21.18
N THR A 91 13.49 6.09 -21.75
CA THR A 91 14.42 6.03 -22.89
C THR A 91 13.70 5.90 -24.23
N GLY A 92 12.42 5.55 -24.22
CA GLY A 92 11.67 5.17 -25.43
C GLY A 92 12.14 3.84 -26.04
N TRP A 93 13.06 3.11 -25.40
CA TRP A 93 13.61 1.88 -25.96
C TRP A 93 12.57 0.75 -25.90
N ASP A 94 12.12 0.32 -27.09
CA ASP A 94 11.26 -0.85 -27.19
C ASP A 94 12.06 -2.15 -26.99
N VAL A 95 12.04 -2.65 -25.75
CA VAL A 95 12.65 -3.93 -25.37
C VAL A 95 11.89 -5.12 -25.99
N GLY A 96 10.81 -4.89 -26.75
CA GLY A 96 10.04 -5.95 -27.40
C GLY A 96 9.16 -6.74 -26.43
N MET A 97 9.00 -6.29 -25.19
CA MET A 97 8.17 -6.94 -24.17
C MET A 97 6.70 -7.06 -24.62
N GLU A 98 6.18 -6.04 -25.32
CA GLU A 98 4.84 -6.08 -25.92
C GLU A 98 4.75 -7.12 -27.04
N HIS A 99 5.79 -7.25 -27.87
CA HIS A 99 5.83 -8.23 -28.96
C HIS A 99 5.90 -9.66 -28.41
N LEU A 100 6.67 -9.90 -27.36
CA LEU A 100 6.70 -11.19 -26.65
C LEU A 100 5.30 -11.51 -26.10
N MET A 101 4.64 -10.52 -25.49
CA MET A 101 3.32 -10.68 -24.90
C MET A 101 2.24 -10.94 -25.97
N LEU A 102 2.27 -10.21 -27.09
CA LEU A 102 1.39 -10.44 -28.23
C LEU A 102 1.54 -11.85 -28.81
N ARG A 103 2.78 -12.38 -28.86
CA ARG A 103 3.05 -13.78 -29.26
C ARG A 103 2.51 -14.78 -28.23
N LEU A 104 2.62 -14.48 -26.94
CA LEU A 104 2.10 -15.34 -25.86
C LEU A 104 0.57 -15.37 -25.82
N LEU A 105 -0.10 -14.34 -26.33
CA LEU A 105 -1.55 -14.21 -26.37
C LEU A 105 -2.14 -14.56 -27.76
N ASP A 106 -1.39 -15.32 -28.57
CA ASP A 106 -1.79 -15.84 -29.89
C ASP A 106 -2.42 -14.79 -30.84
N GLY A 107 -2.00 -13.51 -30.75
CA GLY A 107 -2.48 -12.45 -31.65
C GLY A 107 -3.97 -12.09 -31.56
N HIS A 108 -4.71 -12.63 -30.58
CA HIS A 108 -6.13 -12.31 -30.34
C HIS A 108 -6.32 -10.99 -29.60
N ALA A 109 -5.26 -10.45 -28.99
CA ALA A 109 -5.28 -9.11 -28.43
C ALA A 109 -5.17 -8.08 -29.57
N SER A 110 -5.89 -6.96 -29.45
CA SER A 110 -5.76 -5.80 -30.33
C SER A 110 -4.29 -5.49 -30.63
N SER A 111 -3.98 -5.08 -31.88
CA SER A 111 -2.62 -4.86 -32.39
C SER A 111 -1.73 -3.91 -31.55
N VAL A 112 -2.33 -3.21 -30.59
CA VAL A 112 -1.65 -2.39 -29.58
C VAL A 112 -2.07 -2.86 -28.19
N LEU A 113 -1.11 -3.36 -27.40
CA LEU A 113 -1.31 -3.62 -25.97
C LEU A 113 -1.21 -2.29 -25.18
N PRO A 114 -2.08 -2.09 -24.18
CA PRO A 114 -1.97 -0.93 -23.30
C PRO A 114 -0.69 -1.02 -22.46
N ARG A 115 -0.06 0.15 -22.28
CA ARG A 115 1.20 0.28 -21.55
C ARG A 115 0.95 0.40 -20.04
N PRO A 116 1.75 -0.27 -19.18
CA PRO A 116 1.62 -0.11 -17.73
C PRO A 116 1.91 1.33 -17.32
N SER A 117 1.21 1.88 -16.31
CA SER A 117 1.52 3.24 -15.84
C SER A 117 2.93 3.33 -15.22
N PRO A 118 3.69 4.44 -15.38
CA PRO A 118 4.94 4.64 -14.65
C PRO A 118 4.76 4.44 -13.14
N LEU A 119 3.60 4.86 -12.60
CA LEU A 119 3.25 4.63 -11.20
C LEU A 119 3.10 3.14 -10.86
N SER A 120 2.46 2.34 -11.73
CA SER A 120 2.37 0.90 -11.52
C SER A 120 3.75 0.23 -11.59
N ALA A 121 4.61 0.68 -12.50
CA ALA A 121 5.97 0.16 -12.67
C ALA A 121 6.88 0.52 -11.49
N THR A 122 6.78 1.74 -10.94
CA THR A 122 7.46 2.10 -9.68
C THR A 122 6.94 1.28 -8.51
N CYS A 123 5.63 1.06 -8.39
CA CYS A 123 5.08 0.20 -7.35
C CYS A 123 5.62 -1.23 -7.46
N MET A 124 5.66 -1.81 -8.67
CA MET A 124 6.17 -3.17 -8.89
C MET A 124 7.65 -3.31 -8.56
N THR A 125 8.47 -2.33 -8.96
CA THR A 125 9.90 -2.34 -8.63
C THR A 125 10.12 -2.23 -7.13
N LEU A 126 9.44 -1.30 -6.46
CA LEU A 126 9.55 -1.10 -5.01
C LEU A 126 9.08 -2.33 -4.22
N LEU A 127 7.92 -2.89 -4.56
CA LEU A 127 7.39 -4.10 -3.91
C LEU A 127 8.23 -5.33 -4.20
N GLY A 128 8.66 -5.52 -5.45
CA GLY A 128 9.54 -6.60 -5.84
C GLY A 128 10.87 -6.53 -5.08
N MET A 129 11.46 -5.33 -4.94
CA MET A 129 12.67 -5.14 -4.13
C MET A 129 12.39 -5.50 -2.67
N ALA A 130 11.31 -4.96 -2.08
CA ALA A 130 10.92 -5.27 -0.71
C ALA A 130 10.75 -6.78 -0.45
N LEU A 131 10.19 -7.50 -1.42
CA LEU A 131 10.01 -8.96 -1.42
C LEU A 131 11.29 -9.74 -1.72
N ALA A 132 12.29 -9.14 -2.37
CA ALA A 132 13.59 -9.76 -2.64
C ALA A 132 14.56 -9.64 -1.45
N LEU A 133 14.39 -8.63 -0.59
CA LEU A 133 15.29 -8.40 0.55
C LEU A 133 15.35 -9.62 1.49
N PRO A 134 16.55 -10.06 1.90
CA PRO A 134 16.69 -11.16 2.85
C PRO A 134 16.22 -10.74 4.24
N GLU A 135 15.89 -11.74 5.05
CA GLU A 135 15.21 -11.57 6.33
C GLU A 135 16.19 -11.31 7.48
N ARG A 136 17.02 -10.27 7.31
CA ARG A 136 18.02 -9.84 8.28
C ARG A 136 17.56 -8.60 9.02
N SER A 137 17.98 -8.45 10.28
CA SER A 137 17.60 -7.32 11.16
C SER A 137 17.82 -5.94 10.52
N HIS A 138 18.93 -5.75 9.79
CA HIS A 138 19.25 -4.48 9.12
C HIS A 138 18.33 -4.19 7.90
N SER A 139 17.86 -5.24 7.23
CA SER A 139 17.02 -5.14 6.03
C SER A 139 15.56 -4.85 6.32
N VAL A 140 15.11 -4.99 7.58
CA VAL A 140 13.71 -4.76 7.98
C VAL A 140 13.28 -3.32 7.74
N ARG A 141 14.10 -2.34 8.13
CA ARG A 141 13.76 -0.91 7.92
C ARG A 141 13.68 -0.57 6.44
N LEU A 142 14.65 -1.05 5.65
CA LEU A 142 14.67 -0.80 4.20
C LEU A 142 13.45 -1.43 3.53
N ARG A 143 13.10 -2.67 3.88
CA ARG A 143 11.88 -3.33 3.40
C ARG A 143 10.63 -2.52 3.75
N ASP A 144 10.47 -2.10 5.01
CA ASP A 144 9.30 -1.32 5.43
C ASP A 144 9.22 0.00 4.68
N THR A 145 10.35 0.71 4.47
CA THR A 145 10.37 1.95 3.70
C THR A 145 9.96 1.73 2.24
N LEU A 146 10.41 0.64 1.61
CA LEU A 146 10.05 0.30 0.23
C LEU A 146 8.55 -0.04 0.12
N VAL A 147 8.01 -0.80 1.07
CA VAL A 147 6.57 -1.12 1.09
C VAL A 147 5.73 0.13 1.32
N VAL A 148 6.10 0.98 2.28
CA VAL A 148 5.37 2.24 2.53
C VAL A 148 5.43 3.15 1.30
N LEU A 149 6.59 3.28 0.65
CA LEU A 149 6.71 4.06 -0.57
C LEU A 149 5.83 3.50 -1.68
N SER A 150 5.79 2.17 -1.85
CA SER A 150 4.92 1.51 -2.82
C SER A 150 3.43 1.71 -2.54
N LEU A 151 3.05 1.78 -1.26
CA LEU A 151 1.67 2.01 -0.84
C LEU A 151 1.25 3.45 -1.15
N VAL A 152 2.14 4.41 -0.89
CA VAL A 152 1.95 5.84 -1.23
C VAL A 152 1.86 6.04 -2.74
N THR A 153 2.71 5.38 -3.54
CA THR A 153 2.61 5.47 -5.00
C THR A 153 1.34 4.81 -5.54
N SER A 154 0.86 3.74 -4.89
CA SER A 154 -0.41 3.09 -5.25
C SER A 154 -1.63 3.95 -4.91
N THR A 155 -1.65 4.61 -3.74
CA THR A 155 -2.71 5.58 -3.40
C THR A 155 -2.69 6.80 -4.30
N LEU A 156 -1.50 7.28 -4.68
CA LEU A 156 -1.36 8.35 -5.66
C LEU A 156 -1.99 7.95 -7.01
N GLY A 157 -1.70 6.74 -7.49
CA GLY A 157 -2.30 6.19 -8.72
C GLY A 157 -3.82 6.07 -8.64
N LEU A 158 -4.36 5.59 -7.52
CA LEU A 158 -5.80 5.48 -7.29
C LEU A 158 -6.47 6.87 -7.24
N ASN A 159 -5.89 7.83 -6.53
CA ASN A 159 -6.44 9.18 -6.43
C ASN A 159 -6.34 9.92 -7.77
N GLY A 160 -5.30 9.69 -8.56
CA GLY A 160 -5.17 10.22 -9.93
C GLY A 160 -6.26 9.70 -10.88
N LEU A 161 -6.75 8.47 -10.67
CA LEU A 161 -7.91 7.95 -11.40
C LEU A 161 -9.20 8.68 -11.05
N LEU A 162 -9.43 8.94 -9.77
CA LEU A 162 -10.69 9.50 -9.27
C LEU A 162 -10.79 11.03 -9.46
N MET A 163 -9.65 11.72 -9.35
CA MET A 163 -9.59 13.19 -9.49
C MET A 163 -9.37 13.65 -10.93
N GLY A 164 -9.01 12.74 -11.84
CA GLY A 164 -8.51 13.09 -13.16
C GLY A 164 -7.04 13.56 -13.13
N PRO A 165 -6.44 13.91 -14.28
CA PRO A 165 -5.05 14.32 -14.36
C PRO A 165 -4.77 15.49 -13.40
N LEU A 166 -3.86 15.26 -12.43
CA LEU A 166 -3.42 16.29 -11.47
C LEU A 166 -2.83 17.53 -12.16
N LEU A 167 -2.36 17.39 -13.40
CA LEU A 167 -1.89 18.45 -14.27
C LEU A 167 -2.42 18.23 -15.69
N THR A 168 -3.35 19.07 -16.14
CA THR A 168 -3.63 19.33 -17.56
C THR A 168 -2.54 20.17 -18.24
N VAL A 169 -1.37 20.30 -17.61
CA VAL A 169 -0.27 21.14 -18.07
C VAL A 169 0.79 20.23 -18.69
N GLY A 170 0.90 20.29 -20.02
CA GLY A 170 1.77 19.48 -20.87
C GLY A 170 3.28 19.68 -20.70
N THR A 171 3.78 19.87 -19.48
CA THR A 171 5.20 20.09 -19.18
C THR A 171 5.91 18.85 -18.65
N LEU A 172 5.18 17.82 -18.18
CA LEU A 172 5.76 16.56 -17.70
C LEU A 172 5.01 15.34 -18.29
N PRO A 173 5.48 14.75 -19.42
CA PRO A 173 4.83 13.59 -20.04
C PRO A 173 4.71 12.38 -19.10
N PHE A 174 5.55 12.27 -18.08
CA PHE A 174 5.48 11.24 -17.04
C PHE A 174 4.21 11.27 -16.19
N LEU A 175 3.58 12.44 -16.01
CA LEU A 175 2.41 12.63 -15.15
C LEU A 175 1.10 12.81 -15.93
N ALA A 176 1.19 13.17 -17.21
CA ALA A 176 0.02 13.47 -18.05
C ALA A 176 -0.72 12.22 -18.55
N GLU A 177 -0.04 11.10 -18.77
CA GLU A 177 -0.62 10.03 -19.59
C GLU A 177 -1.19 8.81 -18.88
N ARG A 178 -0.90 8.51 -17.61
CA ARG A 178 -1.20 7.15 -17.13
C ARG A 178 -1.79 7.09 -15.73
N SER A 179 -3.10 7.24 -15.70
CA SER A 179 -3.91 6.80 -14.57
C SER A 179 -3.79 5.28 -14.40
N MET A 180 -3.65 4.83 -13.16
CA MET A 180 -3.53 3.43 -12.83
C MET A 180 -4.93 2.81 -12.81
N GLY A 181 -5.14 1.73 -13.56
CA GLY A 181 -6.42 1.02 -13.52
C GLY A 181 -6.79 0.65 -12.08
N LEU A 182 -8.06 0.85 -11.71
CA LEU A 182 -8.63 0.46 -10.42
C LEU A 182 -8.21 -0.96 -9.96
N PRO A 183 -8.29 -2.01 -10.80
CA PRO A 183 -7.83 -3.35 -10.41
C PRO A 183 -6.34 -3.39 -10.04
N THR A 184 -5.49 -2.68 -10.79
CA THR A 184 -4.05 -2.59 -10.54
C THR A 184 -3.75 -1.88 -9.22
N ALA A 185 -4.47 -0.80 -8.92
CA ALA A 185 -4.33 -0.06 -7.67
C ALA A 185 -4.72 -0.89 -6.45
N LEU A 186 -5.87 -1.54 -6.49
CA LEU A 186 -6.33 -2.36 -5.38
C LEU A 186 -5.44 -3.59 -5.17
N THR A 187 -4.97 -4.23 -6.23
CA THR A 187 -4.08 -5.40 -6.11
C THR A 187 -2.70 -5.05 -5.59
N LEU A 188 -2.09 -3.94 -6.04
CA LEU A 188 -0.81 -3.46 -5.51
C LEU A 188 -0.94 -3.02 -4.04
N MET A 189 -2.02 -2.34 -3.67
CA MET A 189 -2.32 -2.02 -2.27
C MET A 189 -2.48 -3.28 -1.42
N LEU A 190 -3.25 -4.25 -1.91
CA LEU A 190 -3.46 -5.52 -1.24
C LEU A 190 -2.13 -6.26 -1.04
N LEU A 191 -1.27 -6.29 -2.06
CA LEU A 191 0.05 -6.90 -1.97
C LEU A 191 0.95 -6.15 -0.98
N ALA A 192 0.97 -4.82 -0.99
CA ALA A 192 1.72 -3.99 -0.05
C ALA A 192 1.26 -4.23 1.40
N VAL A 193 -0.04 -4.16 1.67
CA VAL A 193 -0.60 -4.46 3.01
C VAL A 193 -0.33 -5.91 3.40
N GLY A 194 -0.46 -6.86 2.47
CA GLY A 194 -0.14 -8.26 2.67
C GLY A 194 1.33 -8.48 3.06
N THR A 195 2.25 -7.77 2.41
CA THR A 195 3.68 -7.82 2.74
C THR A 195 3.98 -7.27 4.13
N LEU A 196 3.31 -6.21 4.59
CA LEU A 196 3.43 -5.72 5.98
C LEU A 196 2.85 -6.73 6.98
N CYS A 197 1.66 -7.25 6.68
CA CYS A 197 0.93 -8.19 7.51
C CYS A 197 1.58 -9.58 7.60
N ALA A 198 2.44 -9.94 6.63
CA ALA A 198 3.14 -11.22 6.63
C ALA A 198 4.08 -11.41 7.83
N ARG A 199 4.50 -10.32 8.49
CA ARG A 199 5.38 -10.38 9.66
C ARG A 199 4.96 -9.39 10.75
N PRO A 200 3.90 -9.71 11.52
CA PRO A 200 3.44 -8.84 12.59
C PRO A 200 4.48 -8.66 13.71
N GLY A 201 5.43 -9.59 13.86
CA GLY A 201 6.45 -9.52 14.91
C GLY A 201 7.64 -8.59 14.66
N LEU A 202 7.82 -8.08 13.43
CA LEU A 202 9.01 -7.29 13.05
C LEU A 202 8.62 -5.95 12.42
N GLY A 203 9.53 -4.96 12.50
CA GLY A 203 9.43 -3.71 11.75
C GLY A 203 8.26 -2.80 12.16
N LEU A 204 7.71 -2.10 11.17
CA LEU A 204 6.57 -1.20 11.29
C LEU A 204 5.33 -1.93 11.83
N MET A 205 5.09 -3.16 11.36
CA MET A 205 3.93 -3.93 11.78
C MET A 205 4.00 -4.31 13.26
N SER A 206 5.20 -4.58 13.82
CA SER A 206 5.38 -4.78 15.26
C SER A 206 4.93 -3.58 16.09
N ARG A 207 5.18 -2.36 15.61
CA ARG A 207 4.72 -1.13 16.31
C ARG A 207 3.20 -0.99 16.26
N ILE A 208 2.59 -1.40 15.15
CA ILE A 208 1.13 -1.32 14.94
C ILE A 208 0.39 -2.42 15.73
N THR A 209 0.96 -3.63 15.83
CA THR A 209 0.32 -4.77 16.51
C THR A 209 0.63 -4.86 17.99
N ARG A 210 1.62 -4.11 18.52
CA ARG A 210 1.85 -4.03 19.96
C ARG A 210 0.61 -3.49 20.67
N ASP A 211 0.31 -4.07 21.82
CA ASP A 211 -0.72 -3.59 22.76
C ASP A 211 -0.23 -2.31 23.46
N SER A 212 -0.09 -1.27 22.65
CA SER A 212 0.26 0.08 23.03
C SER A 212 -0.76 1.03 22.45
N LEU A 213 -0.92 2.19 23.09
CA LEU A 213 -1.82 3.25 22.63
C LEU A 213 -1.49 3.70 21.20
N GLY A 214 -0.19 3.79 20.87
CA GLY A 214 0.27 4.07 19.51
C GLY A 214 -0.16 2.99 18.50
N GLY A 215 -0.12 1.72 18.87
CA GLY A 215 -0.63 0.62 18.05
C GLY A 215 -2.16 0.63 17.89
N PHE A 216 -2.91 1.01 18.94
CA PHE A 216 -4.36 1.21 18.86
C PHE A 216 -4.72 2.37 17.93
N LEU A 217 -4.10 3.54 18.11
CA LEU A 217 -4.31 4.70 17.26
C LEU A 217 -3.90 4.42 15.82
N ALA A 218 -2.75 3.78 15.59
CA ALA A 218 -2.30 3.43 14.24
C ALA A 218 -3.30 2.49 13.53
N ARG A 219 -3.82 1.46 14.20
CA ARG A 219 -4.81 0.54 13.62
C ARG A 219 -6.13 1.23 13.22
N ARG A 220 -6.49 2.33 13.89
CA ARG A 220 -7.72 3.07 13.61
C ARG A 220 -7.52 4.22 12.63
N LEU A 221 -6.43 4.97 12.78
CA LEU A 221 -6.16 6.17 11.99
C LEU A 221 -5.53 5.85 10.64
N VAL A 222 -4.58 4.89 10.55
CA VAL A 222 -3.89 4.59 9.29
C VAL A 222 -4.86 4.18 8.17
N PRO A 223 -5.83 3.27 8.39
CA PRO A 223 -6.80 2.93 7.34
C PRO A 223 -7.66 4.13 6.95
N VAL A 224 -8.07 4.97 7.90
CA VAL A 224 -8.89 6.16 7.64
C VAL A 224 -8.11 7.21 6.87
N THR A 225 -6.85 7.47 7.22
CA THR A 225 -5.99 8.44 6.51
C THR A 225 -5.64 7.97 5.10
N LEU A 226 -5.48 6.65 4.91
CA LEU A 226 -5.11 6.08 3.63
C LEU A 226 -6.32 5.96 2.68
N LEU A 227 -7.44 5.44 3.17
CA LEU A 227 -8.65 5.18 2.37
C LEU A 227 -9.60 6.37 2.33
N GLY A 228 -9.60 7.24 3.35
CA GLY A 228 -10.49 8.39 3.45
C GLY A 228 -10.45 9.31 2.23
N PRO A 229 -9.25 9.76 1.79
CA PRO A 229 -9.13 10.56 0.56
C PRO A 229 -9.65 9.82 -0.67
N SER A 230 -9.40 8.51 -0.78
CA SER A 230 -9.86 7.73 -1.94
C SER A 230 -11.38 7.55 -1.96
N VAL A 231 -12.01 7.32 -0.81
CA VAL A 231 -13.48 7.26 -0.69
C VAL A 231 -14.09 8.62 -1.01
N LEU A 232 -13.53 9.70 -0.47
CA LEU A 232 -13.97 11.06 -0.78
C LEU A 232 -13.85 11.34 -2.28
N GLY A 233 -12.76 10.89 -2.91
CA GLY A 233 -12.55 11.07 -4.33
C GLY A 233 -13.56 10.33 -5.19
N MET A 234 -13.93 9.11 -4.79
CA MET A 234 -15.00 8.34 -5.44
C MET A 234 -16.36 9.03 -5.33
N VAL A 235 -16.69 9.57 -4.16
CA VAL A 235 -17.94 10.34 -3.96
C VAL A 235 -17.95 11.59 -4.85
N LEU A 236 -16.86 12.35 -4.89
CA LEU A 236 -16.76 13.54 -5.75
C LEU A 236 -16.82 13.20 -7.25
N MET A 237 -16.29 12.04 -7.65
CA MET A 237 -16.41 11.53 -9.01
C MET A 237 -17.88 11.24 -9.36
N LEU A 238 -18.60 10.51 -8.51
CA LEU A 238 -20.02 10.20 -8.68
C LEU A 238 -20.89 11.46 -8.72
N LEU A 239 -20.65 12.43 -7.84
CA LEU A 239 -21.41 13.70 -7.82
C LEU A 239 -21.24 14.50 -9.11
N HIS A 240 -20.09 14.38 -9.76
CA HIS A 240 -19.86 15.03 -11.04
C HIS A 240 -20.51 14.31 -12.21
N GLU A 241 -20.53 12.98 -12.21
CA GLU A 241 -21.25 12.22 -13.24
C GLU A 241 -22.75 12.56 -13.23
N VAL A 242 -23.32 12.80 -12.05
CA VAL A 242 -24.71 13.25 -11.87
C VAL A 242 -24.88 14.77 -12.15
N ARG A 243 -23.83 15.45 -12.63
CA ARG A 243 -23.79 16.91 -12.90
C ARG A 243 -24.13 17.80 -11.69
N ALA A 244 -24.03 17.28 -10.47
CA ALA A 244 -24.27 18.05 -9.25
C ALA A 244 -23.11 19.01 -8.92
N ILE A 245 -21.90 18.71 -9.41
CA ILE A 245 -20.68 19.49 -9.15
C ILE A 245 -19.89 19.70 -10.44
N ASN A 246 -19.45 20.94 -10.68
CA ASN A 246 -18.56 21.30 -11.79
C ASN A 246 -17.14 20.72 -11.60
N LEU A 247 -16.46 20.38 -12.69
CA LEU A 247 -15.11 19.79 -12.65
C LEU A 247 -14.12 20.66 -11.86
N GLU A 248 -14.21 21.98 -12.04
CA GLU A 248 -13.37 22.99 -11.38
C GLU A 248 -13.56 23.02 -9.85
N ALA A 249 -14.75 22.64 -9.36
CA ALA A 249 -15.05 22.63 -7.93
C ALA A 249 -14.55 21.35 -7.23
N LYS A 250 -14.24 20.27 -7.96
CA LYS A 250 -13.78 19.00 -7.35
C LYS A 250 -12.48 19.15 -6.56
N LEU A 251 -11.47 19.76 -7.18
CA LEU A 251 -10.13 19.92 -6.61
C LEU A 251 -10.13 20.76 -5.32
N PRO A 252 -10.74 21.97 -5.26
CA PRO A 252 -10.76 22.76 -4.03
C PRO A 252 -11.60 22.11 -2.94
N ILE A 253 -12.72 21.45 -3.27
CA ILE A 253 -13.52 20.70 -2.29
C ILE A 253 -12.68 19.56 -1.71
N PHE A 254 -12.03 18.76 -2.56
CA PHE A 254 -11.15 17.68 -2.14
C PHE A 254 -10.01 18.19 -1.24
N ALA A 255 -9.28 19.21 -1.67
CA ALA A 255 -8.18 19.79 -0.92
C ALA A 255 -8.63 20.32 0.45
N THR A 256 -9.81 20.94 0.53
CA THR A 256 -10.37 21.46 1.77
C THR A 256 -10.73 20.34 2.74
N PHE A 257 -11.42 19.30 2.27
CA PHE A 257 -11.79 18.15 3.11
C PHE A 257 -10.58 17.33 3.57
N VAL A 258 -9.57 17.14 2.70
CA VAL A 258 -8.32 16.46 3.09
C VAL A 258 -7.55 17.29 4.12
N SER A 259 -7.47 18.61 3.94
CA SER A 259 -6.80 19.51 4.90
C SER A 259 -7.53 19.56 6.24
N ALA A 260 -8.86 19.70 6.22
CA ALA A 260 -9.69 19.70 7.42
C ALA A 260 -9.66 18.35 8.13
N GLY A 261 -9.72 17.24 7.38
CA GLY A 261 -9.60 15.89 7.91
C GLY A 261 -8.23 15.66 8.54
N GLY A 262 -7.15 16.10 7.88
CA GLY A 262 -5.78 16.05 8.42
C GLY A 262 -5.66 16.85 9.71
N ALA A 263 -6.16 18.09 9.75
CA ALA A 263 -6.17 18.92 10.93
C ALA A 263 -6.97 18.29 12.08
N ALA A 264 -8.17 17.77 11.81
CA ALA A 264 -8.98 17.06 12.80
C ALA A 264 -8.23 15.83 13.36
N LEU A 265 -7.53 15.09 12.51
CA LEU A 265 -6.76 13.91 12.91
C LEU A 265 -5.56 14.27 13.80
N VAL A 266 -4.89 15.38 13.51
CA VAL A 266 -3.83 15.94 14.36
C VAL A 266 -4.40 16.39 15.71
N LEU A 267 -5.52 17.12 15.73
CA LEU A 267 -6.17 17.55 16.96
C LEU A 267 -6.68 16.39 17.82
N LEU A 268 -7.23 15.35 17.20
CA LEU A 268 -7.64 14.13 17.91
C LEU A 268 -6.43 13.39 18.48
N SER A 269 -5.33 13.35 17.74
CA SER A 269 -4.08 12.74 18.22
C SER A 269 -3.48 13.53 19.39
N ALA A 270 -3.52 14.86 19.33
CA ALA A 270 -3.11 15.75 20.42
C ALA A 270 -3.98 15.55 21.67
N ARG A 271 -5.31 15.59 21.54
CA ARG A 271 -6.24 15.36 22.67
C ARG A 271 -6.06 13.98 23.30
N ALA A 272 -5.86 12.95 22.48
CA ALA A 272 -5.60 11.62 22.97
C ALA A 272 -4.27 11.58 23.75
N LEU A 273 -3.24 12.28 23.28
CA LEU A 273 -1.95 12.38 23.97
C LEU A 273 -2.07 13.14 25.30
N ASP A 274 -2.79 14.27 25.32
CA ASP A 274 -3.01 15.08 26.53
C ASP A 274 -3.72 14.28 27.62
N HIS A 275 -4.73 13.48 27.26
CA HIS A 275 -5.45 12.62 28.21
C HIS A 275 -4.56 11.52 28.80
N ILE A 276 -3.55 11.08 28.05
CA ILE A 276 -2.59 10.06 28.51
C ILE A 276 -1.55 10.68 29.44
N GLU A 277 -1.04 11.86 29.08
CA GLU A 277 -0.10 12.61 29.92
C GLU A 277 -0.75 12.90 31.29
N ALA A 278 -2.01 13.32 31.31
CA ALA A 278 -2.78 13.56 32.54
C ALA A 278 -2.93 12.30 33.43
N HIS A 279 -3.17 11.12 32.84
CA HIS A 279 -3.22 9.87 33.60
C HIS A 279 -1.84 9.46 34.12
N ARG A 280 -0.78 9.72 33.36
CA ARG A 280 0.59 9.43 33.77
C ARG A 280 0.99 10.29 34.97
N GLU A 281 0.66 11.58 34.93
CA GLU A 281 0.88 12.52 36.04
C GLU A 281 0.13 12.10 37.31
N GLN A 282 -1.13 11.67 37.18
CA GLN A 282 -1.91 11.15 38.31
C GLN A 282 -1.29 9.89 38.91
N ALA A 283 -0.83 8.96 38.08
CA ALA A 283 -0.20 7.72 38.53
C ALA A 283 1.14 8.00 39.23
N THR A 284 1.95 8.93 38.74
CA THR A 284 3.19 9.35 39.40
C THR A 284 2.92 10.05 40.72
N ALA A 285 1.95 10.97 40.77
CA ALA A 285 1.58 11.68 42.00
C ALA A 285 1.02 10.73 43.07
N ALA A 286 0.25 9.71 42.68
CA ALA A 286 -0.23 8.67 43.60
C ALA A 286 0.91 7.81 44.17
N LEU A 287 1.94 7.53 43.35
CA LEU A 287 3.13 6.80 43.77
C LEU A 287 3.94 7.60 44.80
N GLU A 288 4.17 8.88 44.54
CA GLU A 288 4.87 9.78 45.46
C GLU A 288 4.12 9.95 46.79
N ALA A 289 2.79 10.09 46.74
CA ALA A 289 1.96 10.17 47.95
C ALA A 289 2.01 8.87 48.78
N SER A 290 2.03 7.71 48.12
CA SER A 290 2.22 6.40 48.75
C SER A 290 3.59 6.30 49.43
N GLU A 291 4.67 6.67 48.73
CA GLU A 291 6.04 6.65 49.28
C GLU A 291 6.19 7.59 50.49
N ALA A 292 5.62 8.80 50.41
CA ALA A 292 5.63 9.75 51.52
C ALA A 292 4.88 9.19 52.75
N ARG A 293 3.73 8.54 52.53
CA ARG A 293 2.97 7.87 53.60
C ARG A 293 3.77 6.71 54.22
N TYR A 294 4.46 5.90 53.43
CA TYR A 294 5.33 4.82 53.93
C TYR A 294 6.53 5.35 54.72
N ARG A 295 7.19 6.42 54.26
CA ARG A 295 8.30 7.05 54.99
C ARG A 295 7.86 7.59 56.35
N GLY A 296 6.70 8.27 56.41
CA GLY A 296 6.15 8.75 57.68
C GLY A 296 5.82 7.63 58.68
N LEU A 297 5.39 6.46 58.20
CA LEU A 297 5.16 5.28 59.06
C LEU A 297 6.46 4.66 59.62
N LEU A 298 7.56 4.71 58.86
CA LEU A 298 8.87 4.22 59.30
C LEU A 298 9.52 5.17 60.32
N GLU A 299 9.31 6.48 60.20
CA GLU A 299 9.84 7.45 61.16
C GLU A 299 9.07 7.45 62.48
N THR A 300 7.79 7.06 62.46
CA THR A 300 6.94 7.01 63.67
C THR A 300 7.03 5.67 64.41
N THR A 301 7.73 4.66 63.89
CA THR A 301 7.92 3.39 64.59
C THR A 301 8.96 3.58 65.71
N PRO A 302 8.58 3.49 67.00
CA PRO A 302 9.52 3.69 68.09
C PRO A 302 10.62 2.64 68.02
N ARG A 303 11.88 3.10 67.99
CA ARG A 303 13.06 2.22 68.15
C ARG A 303 12.89 1.46 69.46
N ARG A 304 12.62 0.16 69.38
CA ARG A 304 12.69 -0.73 70.55
C ARG A 304 14.15 -0.80 70.97
N CYS A 305 14.46 -0.15 72.10
CA CYS A 305 15.68 -0.38 72.88
C CYS A 305 15.70 -1.81 73.43
#